data_AF-A0A2P4PZS8-F1
#
_entry.id   AF-A0A2P4PZS8-F1
#
_cell.length_a   1.000
_cell.length_b   1.000
_cell.length_c   1.000
_cell.angle_alpha   90.00
_cell.angle_beta   90.00
_cell.angle_gamma   90.00
#
_symmetry.space_group_name_H-M   'P 1'
#
loop_
_entity.id
_entity.type
_entity.pdbx_description
1 polymer ?
#
loop_
_entity_poly.entity_id
_entity_poly.type
_entity_poly.pdbx_seq_one_letter_code
_entity_poly.pdbx_strand_id
1 'polypeptide(L)'
;MKESFENKISFPKINSSGMKIILEYIYTGLIKKESLNKNNIIEAFYAADFFQLTDLQENIVRVVNNTLESENYSPELLSNIVEIMPFIEDNILQNLLVEKVATIPLNTIEFDRLSIAGLQCLLSFTYKKAKSFATPEYEVFRYSAILAAKQVSNGAFKTLMRCLPTLEQIKNSIQVENEPITDHCKVTKELEPLINFIDFNQIKGKILTDIIEPLGIIPAKTILDVYRQKARSLNTDFNEIRGTQFWDELACGSKLIIEENGKVVSASNDCHTHQGVRAKILIDSKGIFEWDFIIEKACKWFWVGVCAPGSFNNDEPIGWALSSEGRYYNSGNYLEDYCPSLGDGTRITVHLDMKKKTCAFTVNGTRYPEVLNCNNNLPSKFYPVASLCYPGRFRIQSHQKL
;
A
#
# COMPACT_ATOMS: atom_id res chain seq x y z
N MET A 1 -42.84 -5.36 -26.86
CA MET A 1 -42.76 -5.64 -25.40
C MET A 1 -44.12 -5.31 -24.79
N LYS A 2 -44.55 -6.00 -23.74
CA LYS A 2 -45.88 -5.76 -23.12
C LYS A 2 -45.98 -4.32 -22.60
N GLU A 3 -44.85 -3.83 -22.11
CA GLU A 3 -44.60 -2.51 -21.54
C GLU A 3 -44.82 -1.38 -22.57
N SER A 4 -44.75 -1.66 -23.88
CA SER A 4 -44.92 -0.66 -24.95
C SER A 4 -46.32 -0.06 -25.03
N PHE A 5 -47.31 -0.68 -24.37
CA PHE A 5 -48.71 -0.23 -24.34
C PHE A 5 -49.14 0.24 -22.94
N GLU A 6 -48.22 0.28 -21.97
CA GLU A 6 -48.49 0.70 -20.61
C GLU A 6 -48.09 2.17 -20.40
N ASN A 7 -48.97 2.97 -19.81
CA ASN A 7 -48.69 4.38 -19.47
C ASN A 7 -47.85 4.53 -18.19
N LYS A 8 -47.47 3.42 -17.56
CA LYS A 8 -46.73 3.38 -16.30
C LYS A 8 -45.70 2.25 -16.35
N ILE A 9 -44.46 2.58 -16.05
CA ILE A 9 -43.36 1.62 -15.89
C ILE A 9 -42.90 1.68 -14.43
N SER A 10 -42.57 0.52 -13.85
CA SER A 10 -42.12 0.42 -12.46
C SER A 10 -40.66 -0.02 -12.38
N PHE A 11 -39.87 0.69 -11.57
CA PHE A 11 -38.46 0.38 -11.30
C PHE A 11 -38.24 0.16 -9.80
N PRO A 12 -38.67 -0.98 -9.23
CA PRO A 12 -38.67 -1.19 -7.78
C PRO A 12 -37.27 -1.24 -7.15
N LYS A 13 -36.22 -1.46 -7.96
CA LYS A 13 -34.83 -1.52 -7.49
C LYS A 13 -34.10 -0.17 -7.57
N ILE A 14 -34.71 0.85 -8.16
CA ILE A 14 -34.06 2.14 -8.37
C ILE A 14 -34.54 3.14 -7.31
N ASN A 15 -33.60 3.69 -6.55
CA ASN A 15 -33.88 4.70 -5.54
C ASN A 15 -34.38 6.00 -6.21
N SER A 16 -35.25 6.75 -5.52
CA SER A 16 -35.76 8.04 -6.01
C SER A 16 -34.65 9.07 -6.23
N SER A 17 -33.58 9.05 -5.42
CA SER A 17 -32.41 9.92 -5.59
C SER A 17 -31.67 9.59 -6.89
N GLY A 18 -31.41 8.30 -7.14
CA GLY A 18 -30.80 7.81 -8.38
C GLY A 18 -31.68 8.16 -9.59
N MET A 19 -32.97 7.84 -9.54
CA MET A 19 -33.93 8.15 -10.62
C MET A 19 -33.97 9.65 -10.95
N LYS A 20 -33.90 10.53 -9.94
CA LYS A 20 -33.85 11.98 -10.16
C LYS A 20 -32.63 12.38 -11.00
N ILE A 21 -31.46 11.80 -10.72
CA ILE A 21 -30.22 12.05 -11.50
C ILE A 21 -30.36 11.52 -12.93
N ILE A 22 -30.97 10.34 -13.11
CA ILE A 22 -31.23 9.77 -14.44
C ILE A 22 -32.12 10.70 -15.26
N LEU A 23 -33.21 11.19 -14.69
CA LEU A 23 -34.11 12.11 -15.39
C LEU A 23 -33.42 13.44 -15.71
N GLU A 24 -32.66 14.01 -14.77
CA GLU A 24 -31.87 15.23 -15.01
C GLU A 24 -30.90 15.02 -16.19
N TYR A 25 -30.18 13.90 -16.21
CA TYR A 25 -29.22 13.57 -17.26
C TYR A 25 -29.89 13.36 -18.62
N ILE A 26 -30.98 12.58 -18.68
CA ILE A 26 -31.69 12.31 -19.94
C ILE A 26 -32.23 13.61 -20.57
N TYR A 27 -32.73 14.54 -19.75
CA TYR A 27 -33.31 15.80 -20.25
C TYR A 27 -32.27 16.85 -20.64
N THR A 28 -31.09 16.87 -19.97
CA THR A 28 -30.11 17.94 -20.13
C THR A 28 -28.79 17.50 -20.78
N GLY A 29 -28.54 16.20 -20.87
CA GLY A 29 -27.27 15.61 -21.28
C GLY A 29 -26.11 15.81 -20.29
N LEU A 30 -26.37 16.43 -19.13
CA LEU A 30 -25.34 16.81 -18.16
C LEU A 30 -25.83 16.57 -16.72
N ILE A 31 -24.90 16.39 -15.79
CA ILE A 31 -25.19 16.45 -14.36
C ILE A 31 -24.43 17.60 -13.74
N LYS A 32 -25.07 18.39 -12.88
CA LYS A 32 -24.35 19.39 -12.10
C LYS A 32 -23.55 18.68 -11.02
N LYS A 33 -22.31 19.13 -10.76
CA LYS A 33 -21.49 18.61 -9.66
C LYS A 33 -22.22 18.64 -8.31
N GLU A 34 -22.98 19.71 -8.07
CA GLU A 34 -23.78 19.92 -6.87
C GLU A 34 -24.95 18.95 -6.71
N SER A 35 -25.39 18.30 -7.80
CA SER A 35 -26.44 17.29 -7.75
C SER A 35 -25.94 15.98 -7.12
N LEU A 36 -24.62 15.74 -7.09
CA LEU A 36 -24.01 14.56 -6.49
C LEU A 36 -23.43 14.86 -5.11
N ASN A 37 -23.71 13.98 -4.16
CA ASN A 37 -23.18 14.01 -2.79
C ASN A 37 -23.04 12.59 -2.23
N LYS A 38 -22.46 12.46 -1.03
CA LYS A 38 -22.16 11.16 -0.42
C LYS A 38 -23.38 10.22 -0.26
N ASN A 39 -24.60 10.76 -0.24
CA ASN A 39 -25.83 10.00 -0.01
C ASN A 39 -26.55 9.57 -1.31
N ASN A 40 -26.08 10.00 -2.49
CA ASN A 40 -26.74 9.66 -3.75
C ASN A 40 -25.79 9.20 -4.86
N ILE A 41 -24.47 9.28 -4.67
CA ILE A 41 -23.48 8.88 -5.67
C ILE A 41 -23.63 7.40 -6.04
N ILE A 42 -23.80 6.53 -5.04
CA ILE A 42 -23.88 5.08 -5.28
C ILE A 42 -25.19 4.73 -5.99
N GLU A 43 -26.30 5.33 -5.56
CA GLU A 43 -27.62 5.16 -6.14
C GLU A 43 -27.68 5.70 -7.57
N ALA A 44 -27.04 6.84 -7.83
CA ALA A 44 -26.93 7.41 -9.17
C ALA A 44 -26.08 6.52 -10.08
N PHE A 45 -24.96 6.01 -9.58
CA PHE A 45 -24.11 5.10 -10.36
C PHE A 45 -24.82 3.78 -10.66
N TYR A 46 -25.48 3.18 -9.68
CA TYR A 46 -26.29 1.98 -9.85
C TYR A 46 -27.44 2.19 -10.85
N ALA A 47 -28.12 3.34 -10.77
CA ALA A 47 -29.17 3.66 -11.72
C ALA A 47 -28.61 3.88 -13.14
N ALA A 48 -27.46 4.53 -13.28
CA ALA A 48 -26.80 4.74 -14.56
C ALA A 48 -26.41 3.39 -15.19
N ASP A 49 -25.92 2.45 -14.39
CA ASP A 49 -25.66 1.07 -14.81
C ASP A 49 -26.92 0.35 -15.28
N PHE A 50 -27.99 0.41 -14.48
CA PHE A 50 -29.27 -0.21 -14.80
C PHE A 50 -29.86 0.29 -16.13
N PHE A 51 -29.74 1.59 -16.41
CA PHE A 51 -30.19 2.21 -17.65
C PHE A 51 -29.15 2.21 -18.78
N GLN A 52 -27.98 1.58 -18.56
CA GLN A 52 -26.89 1.48 -19.53
C GLN A 52 -26.38 2.85 -20.04
N LEU A 53 -26.31 3.83 -19.14
CA LEU A 53 -25.83 5.19 -19.41
C LEU A 53 -24.34 5.30 -19.05
N THR A 54 -23.48 4.72 -19.89
CA THR A 54 -22.01 4.69 -19.68
C THR A 54 -21.39 6.08 -19.51
N ASP A 55 -21.78 7.05 -20.34
CA ASP A 55 -21.29 8.43 -20.24
C ASP A 55 -21.62 9.07 -18.88
N LEU A 56 -22.78 8.72 -18.30
CA LEU A 56 -23.16 9.16 -16.97
C LEU A 56 -22.32 8.47 -15.89
N GLN A 57 -22.03 7.17 -16.03
CA GLN A 57 -21.14 6.45 -15.12
C GLN A 57 -19.76 7.11 -15.08
N GLU A 58 -19.15 7.39 -16.24
CA GLU A 58 -17.85 8.05 -16.34
C GLU A 58 -17.86 9.45 -15.71
N ASN A 59 -18.92 10.22 -15.94
CA ASN A 59 -19.10 11.53 -15.31
C ASN A 59 -19.18 11.43 -13.78
N ILE A 60 -19.90 10.44 -13.24
CA ILE A 60 -19.98 10.20 -11.79
C ILE A 60 -18.59 9.83 -11.24
N VAL A 61 -17.87 8.91 -11.88
CA VAL A 61 -16.51 8.52 -11.46
C VAL A 61 -15.57 9.72 -11.48
N ARG A 62 -15.64 10.57 -12.49
CA ARG A 62 -14.84 11.80 -12.58
C ARG A 62 -15.17 12.78 -11.44
N VAL A 63 -16.45 12.94 -11.10
CA VAL A 63 -16.87 13.77 -9.96
C VAL A 63 -16.35 13.19 -8.65
N VAL A 64 -16.49 11.89 -8.42
CA VAL A 64 -15.98 11.16 -7.25
C VAL A 64 -14.46 11.34 -7.12
N ASN A 65 -13.73 11.24 -8.24
CA ASN A 65 -12.29 11.42 -8.24
C ASN A 65 -11.88 12.85 -7.80
N ASN A 66 -12.56 13.87 -8.31
CA ASN A 66 -12.25 15.28 -8.05
C ASN A 66 -12.82 15.84 -6.73
N THR A 67 -13.88 15.24 -6.18
CA THR A 67 -14.62 15.80 -5.03
C THR A 67 -14.20 15.16 -3.71
N LEU A 68 -13.70 13.93 -3.73
CA LEU A 68 -13.29 13.22 -2.52
C LEU A 68 -11.94 13.67 -1.94
N GLU A 69 -11.26 14.65 -2.53
CA GLU A 69 -10.00 15.16 -2.00
C GLU A 69 -10.18 16.01 -0.71
N SER A 70 -11.36 16.59 -0.47
CA SER A 70 -11.56 17.51 0.67
C SER A 70 -12.21 16.91 1.91
N GLU A 71 -13.05 15.87 1.77
CA GLU A 71 -13.85 15.31 2.88
C GLU A 71 -13.70 13.78 3.06
N ASN A 72 -12.96 13.11 2.18
CA ASN A 72 -12.52 11.71 2.29
C ASN A 72 -13.61 10.69 2.69
N TYR A 73 -14.81 10.76 2.09
CA TYR A 73 -15.91 9.80 2.30
C TYR A 73 -15.73 8.44 1.61
N SER A 74 -14.52 8.14 1.12
CA SER A 74 -14.25 6.89 0.41
C SER A 74 -14.58 5.63 1.23
N PRO A 75 -14.32 5.55 2.55
CA PRO A 75 -14.69 4.38 3.36
C PRO A 75 -16.20 4.12 3.39
N GLU A 76 -17.01 5.17 3.56
CA GLU A 76 -18.47 5.08 3.61
C GLU A 76 -19.05 4.69 2.26
N LEU A 77 -18.55 5.33 1.19
CA LEU A 77 -18.98 5.02 -0.17
C LEU A 77 -18.63 3.57 -0.56
N LEU A 78 -17.46 3.07 -0.13
CA LEU A 78 -17.07 1.67 -0.34
C LEU A 78 -17.98 0.71 0.44
N SER A 79 -18.44 1.09 1.62
CA SER A 79 -19.41 0.30 2.38
C SER A 79 -20.78 0.27 1.72
N ASN A 80 -21.24 1.41 1.21
CA ASN A 80 -22.56 1.53 0.58
C ASN A 80 -22.62 0.81 -0.77
N ILE A 81 -21.54 0.86 -1.57
CA ILE A 81 -21.55 0.23 -2.90
C ILE A 81 -21.66 -1.29 -2.83
N VAL A 82 -21.02 -1.93 -1.85
CA VAL A 82 -21.06 -3.39 -1.69
C VAL A 82 -22.40 -3.90 -1.14
N GLU A 83 -23.21 -3.01 -0.56
CA GLU A 83 -24.58 -3.34 -0.12
C GLU A 83 -25.57 -3.31 -1.28
N ILE A 84 -25.38 -2.39 -2.24
CA ILE A 84 -26.31 -2.15 -3.35
C ILE A 84 -26.01 -3.07 -4.55
N MET A 85 -24.74 -3.34 -4.82
CA MET A 85 -24.32 -4.16 -5.96
C MET A 85 -23.34 -5.26 -5.54
N PRO A 86 -23.43 -6.44 -6.17
CA PRO A 86 -22.47 -7.50 -5.91
C PRO A 86 -21.05 -7.07 -6.29
N PHE A 87 -20.08 -7.77 -5.71
CA PHE A 87 -18.67 -7.62 -6.04
C PHE A 87 -18.43 -7.90 -7.53
N ILE A 88 -17.85 -6.92 -8.24
CA ILE A 88 -17.46 -7.06 -9.66
C ILE A 88 -16.06 -6.47 -9.80
N GLU A 89 -15.09 -7.30 -10.17
CA GLU A 89 -13.66 -6.93 -10.23
C GLU A 89 -13.37 -5.79 -11.23
N ASP A 90 -14.19 -5.65 -12.27
CA ASP A 90 -14.08 -4.62 -13.31
C ASP A 90 -14.96 -3.38 -13.09
N ASN A 91 -15.59 -3.24 -11.92
CA ASN A 91 -16.42 -2.06 -11.64
C ASN A 91 -15.53 -0.82 -11.42
N ILE A 92 -15.65 0.17 -12.33
CA ILE A 92 -14.81 1.38 -12.34
C ILE A 92 -14.92 2.21 -11.04
N LEU A 93 -16.12 2.27 -10.44
CA LEU A 93 -16.32 3.04 -9.21
C LEU A 93 -15.82 2.27 -7.98
N GLN A 94 -16.08 0.96 -7.89
CA GLN A 94 -15.54 0.12 -6.81
C GLN A 94 -14.01 0.16 -6.80
N ASN A 95 -13.38 0.00 -7.97
CA ASN A 95 -11.92 0.06 -8.11
C ASN A 95 -11.35 1.40 -7.63
N LEU A 96 -11.95 2.52 -8.04
CA LEU A 96 -11.54 3.85 -7.60
C LEU A 96 -11.67 4.03 -6.08
N LEU A 97 -12.78 3.57 -5.50
CA LEU A 97 -13.01 3.67 -4.06
C LEU A 97 -12.01 2.84 -3.27
N VAL A 98 -11.76 1.59 -3.70
CA VAL A 98 -10.75 0.71 -3.13
C VAL A 98 -9.37 1.37 -3.17
N GLU A 99 -8.97 1.92 -4.31
CA GLU A 99 -7.66 2.58 -4.46
C GLU A 99 -7.51 3.76 -3.51
N LYS A 100 -8.55 4.58 -3.38
CA LYS A 100 -8.55 5.70 -2.42
C LYS A 100 -8.47 5.19 -0.98
N VAL A 101 -9.32 4.24 -0.57
CA VAL A 101 -9.31 3.71 0.81
C VAL A 101 -7.99 3.01 1.14
N ALA A 102 -7.40 2.30 0.18
CA ALA A 102 -6.12 1.62 0.34
C ALA A 102 -4.96 2.56 0.69
N THR A 103 -5.05 3.84 0.33
CA THR A 103 -4.02 4.85 0.68
C THR A 103 -4.18 5.43 2.09
N ILE A 104 -5.30 5.17 2.76
CA ILE A 104 -5.59 5.64 4.11
C ILE A 104 -5.17 4.54 5.09
N PRO A 105 -4.31 4.82 6.09
CA PRO A 105 -4.03 3.86 7.14
C PRO A 105 -5.32 3.50 7.91
N LEU A 106 -5.67 2.21 8.01
CA LEU A 106 -6.93 1.77 8.61
C LEU A 106 -7.12 2.29 10.04
N ASN A 107 -6.04 2.44 10.81
CA ASN A 107 -6.09 2.97 12.17
C ASN A 107 -6.58 4.44 12.27
N THR A 108 -6.60 5.20 11.17
CA THR A 108 -7.15 6.57 11.15
C THR A 108 -8.61 6.62 10.72
N ILE A 109 -9.16 5.51 10.25
CA ILE A 109 -10.58 5.39 9.89
C ILE A 109 -11.36 5.04 11.15
N GLU A 110 -12.42 5.79 11.42
CA GLU A 110 -13.34 5.48 12.52
C GLU A 110 -14.13 4.20 12.20
N PHE A 111 -14.33 3.34 13.20
CA PHE A 111 -14.90 2.00 13.02
C PHE A 111 -16.36 1.96 12.55
N ASP A 112 -17.05 3.09 12.49
CA ASP A 112 -18.40 3.25 11.96
C ASP A 112 -18.43 3.70 10.49
N ARG A 113 -17.27 4.06 9.91
CA ARG A 113 -17.17 4.55 8.54
C ARG A 113 -16.94 3.45 7.50
N LEU A 114 -16.49 2.27 7.92
CA LEU A 114 -16.22 1.13 7.04
C LEU A 114 -16.91 -0.13 7.58
N SER A 115 -17.84 -0.70 6.80
CA SER A 115 -18.54 -1.94 7.15
C SER A 115 -17.64 -3.17 7.00
N ILE A 116 -18.04 -4.32 7.58
CA ILE A 116 -17.30 -5.58 7.41
C ILE A 116 -17.25 -5.98 5.93
N ALA A 117 -18.36 -5.84 5.20
CA ALA A 117 -18.41 -6.12 3.76
C ALA A 117 -17.51 -5.15 2.96
N GLY A 118 -17.51 -3.85 3.32
CA GLY A 118 -16.63 -2.85 2.71
C GLY A 118 -15.16 -3.16 2.94
N LEU A 119 -14.79 -3.55 4.17
CA LEU A 119 -13.44 -3.99 4.51
C LEU A 119 -13.07 -5.29 3.77
N GLN A 120 -13.97 -6.27 3.69
CA GLN A 120 -13.73 -7.50 2.95
C GLN A 120 -13.44 -7.21 1.47
N CYS A 121 -14.20 -6.29 0.87
CA CYS A 121 -13.96 -5.82 -0.49
C CYS A 121 -12.59 -5.14 -0.63
N LEU A 122 -12.25 -4.19 0.25
CA LEU A 122 -10.93 -3.56 0.28
C LEU A 122 -9.79 -4.59 0.33
N LEU A 123 -9.92 -5.59 1.21
CA LEU A 123 -8.89 -6.60 1.42
C LEU A 123 -8.80 -7.58 0.26
N SER A 124 -9.91 -7.95 -0.40
CA SER A 124 -9.87 -8.84 -1.57
C SER A 124 -9.16 -8.21 -2.78
N PHE A 125 -9.23 -6.88 -2.91
CA PHE A 125 -8.52 -6.13 -3.96
C PHE A 125 -7.04 -5.83 -3.66
N THR A 126 -6.60 -6.02 -2.43
CA THR A 126 -5.22 -5.68 -2.03
C THR A 126 -4.42 -6.91 -1.59
N TYR A 127 -5.07 -8.05 -1.34
CA TYR A 127 -4.41 -9.25 -0.78
C TYR A 127 -3.62 -9.96 -1.86
N LYS A 128 -2.31 -10.12 -1.66
CA LYS A 128 -1.38 -10.74 -2.63
C LYS A 128 -1.43 -10.11 -4.03
N LYS A 129 -1.93 -8.88 -4.14
CA LYS A 129 -1.94 -8.10 -5.38
C LYS A 129 -0.84 -7.05 -5.34
N ALA A 130 -0.39 -6.60 -6.51
CA ALA A 130 0.61 -5.54 -6.69
C ALA A 130 0.14 -4.14 -6.23
N LYS A 131 -1.10 -4.01 -5.73
CA LYS A 131 -1.68 -2.74 -5.29
C LYS A 131 -1.09 -2.31 -3.96
N SER A 132 -0.61 -1.07 -3.89
CA SER A 132 -0.12 -0.46 -2.65
C SER A 132 -1.23 -0.40 -1.60
N PHE A 133 -0.90 -0.68 -0.35
CA PHE A 133 -1.83 -0.60 0.77
C PHE A 133 -1.12 0.09 1.93
N ALA A 134 -1.70 1.12 2.54
CA ALA A 134 -1.01 1.93 3.53
C ALA A 134 -0.86 1.26 4.91
N THR A 135 -1.58 0.16 5.14
CA THR A 135 -1.70 -0.45 6.47
C THR A 135 -0.87 -1.75 6.57
N PRO A 136 0.00 -1.89 7.58
CA PRO A 136 0.74 -3.12 7.84
C PRO A 136 -0.16 -4.24 8.37
N GLU A 137 0.26 -5.49 8.18
CA GLU A 137 -0.63 -6.64 8.35
C GLU A 137 -1.20 -6.82 9.77
N TYR A 138 -0.41 -6.50 10.79
CA TYR A 138 -0.92 -6.49 12.17
C TYR A 138 -2.05 -5.47 12.36
N GLU A 139 -1.94 -4.30 11.76
CA GLU A 139 -2.95 -3.25 11.88
C GLU A 139 -4.21 -3.58 11.06
N VAL A 140 -4.07 -4.37 9.99
CA VAL A 140 -5.20 -4.99 9.30
C VAL A 140 -5.95 -5.94 10.23
N PHE A 141 -5.24 -6.85 10.89
CA PHE A 141 -5.83 -7.76 11.87
C PHE A 141 -6.50 -6.99 13.00
N ARG A 142 -5.80 -6.01 13.58
CA ARG A 142 -6.31 -5.16 14.65
C ARG A 142 -7.62 -4.49 14.27
N TYR A 143 -7.64 -3.81 13.12
CA TYR A 143 -8.83 -3.12 12.64
C TYR A 143 -9.99 -4.08 12.41
N SER A 144 -9.71 -5.23 11.78
CA SER A 144 -10.68 -6.29 11.49
C SER A 144 -11.32 -6.85 12.76
N ALA A 145 -10.50 -7.19 13.76
CA ALA A 145 -10.97 -7.75 15.03
C ALA A 145 -11.82 -6.75 15.82
N ILE A 146 -11.40 -5.49 15.90
CA ILE A 146 -12.14 -4.44 16.62
C ILE A 146 -13.46 -4.12 15.90
N LEU A 147 -13.47 -4.07 14.57
CA LEU A 147 -14.68 -3.86 13.78
C LEU A 147 -15.70 -5.00 13.99
N ALA A 148 -15.24 -6.25 13.94
CA ALA A 148 -16.08 -7.42 14.24
C ALA A 148 -16.65 -7.35 15.67
N ALA A 149 -15.82 -6.95 16.65
CA ALA A 149 -16.25 -6.78 18.04
C ALA A 149 -17.34 -5.72 18.19
N LYS A 150 -17.22 -4.60 17.46
CA LYS A 150 -18.18 -3.50 17.46
C LYS A 150 -19.56 -3.94 16.95
N GLN A 151 -19.60 -4.80 15.93
CA GLN A 151 -20.86 -5.38 15.45
C GLN A 151 -21.54 -6.27 16.50
N VAL A 152 -20.75 -6.94 17.35
CA VAL A 152 -21.28 -7.84 18.37
C VAL A 152 -21.79 -7.07 19.59
N SER A 153 -20.95 -6.25 20.22
CA SER A 153 -21.35 -5.45 21.39
C SER A 153 -20.35 -4.35 21.75
N ASN A 154 -20.84 -3.31 22.46
CA ASN A 154 -19.97 -2.27 23.03
C ASN A 154 -18.97 -2.82 24.06
N GLY A 155 -19.30 -3.92 24.75
CA GLY A 155 -18.40 -4.59 25.69
C GLY A 155 -17.23 -5.22 24.96
N ALA A 156 -17.51 -6.04 23.94
CA ALA A 156 -16.49 -6.68 23.10
C ALA A 156 -15.59 -5.64 22.42
N PHE A 157 -16.17 -4.56 21.89
CA PHE A 157 -15.43 -3.45 21.30
C PHE A 157 -14.42 -2.83 22.27
N LYS A 158 -14.85 -2.50 23.50
CA LYS A 158 -13.96 -1.90 24.51
C LYS A 158 -12.86 -2.86 24.94
N THR A 159 -13.18 -4.15 25.12
CA THR A 159 -12.19 -5.18 25.47
C THR A 159 -11.13 -5.29 24.36
N LEU A 160 -11.53 -5.46 23.10
CA LEU A 160 -10.55 -5.62 22.02
C LEU A 160 -9.75 -4.35 21.72
N MET A 161 -10.31 -3.15 21.94
CA MET A 161 -9.54 -1.91 21.89
C MET A 161 -8.39 -1.86 22.91
N ARG A 162 -8.58 -2.49 24.09
CA ARG A 162 -7.56 -2.57 25.15
C ARG A 162 -6.56 -3.70 24.89
N CYS A 163 -7.03 -4.85 24.43
CA CYS A 163 -6.19 -6.00 24.15
C CYS A 163 -5.36 -5.87 22.84
N LEU A 164 -5.77 -5.01 21.91
CA LEU A 164 -5.08 -4.80 20.63
C LEU A 164 -4.52 -3.38 20.52
N PRO A 165 -3.30 -3.13 21.05
CA PRO A 165 -2.63 -1.83 20.89
C PRO A 165 -2.22 -1.56 19.44
N THR A 166 -2.02 -0.29 19.06
CA THR A 166 -1.42 0.07 17.76
C THR A 166 0.06 -0.30 17.71
N LEU A 167 0.68 -0.33 16.51
CA LEU A 167 2.13 -0.59 16.43
C LEU A 167 2.96 0.48 17.15
N GLU A 168 2.50 1.73 17.15
CA GLU A 168 3.16 2.80 17.92
C GLU A 168 3.10 2.54 19.43
N GLN A 169 1.95 2.07 19.93
CA GLN A 169 1.79 1.71 21.34
C GLN A 169 2.67 0.52 21.74
N ILE A 170 2.80 -0.48 20.88
CA ILE A 170 3.70 -1.63 21.09
C ILE A 170 5.16 -1.19 21.16
N LYS A 171 5.59 -0.27 20.26
CA LYS A 171 6.96 0.29 20.29
C LYS A 171 7.25 1.01 21.61
N ASN A 172 6.25 1.67 22.18
CA ASN A 172 6.35 2.36 23.47
C ASN A 172 6.21 1.41 24.68
N SER A 173 6.24 0.09 24.46
CA SER A 173 6.20 -0.95 25.50
C SER A 173 4.96 -0.88 26.42
N ILE A 174 3.82 -0.44 25.87
CA ILE A 174 2.55 -0.49 26.61
C ILE A 174 2.16 -1.95 26.86
N GLN A 175 1.87 -2.29 28.12
CA GLN A 175 1.44 -3.64 28.49
C GLN A 175 0.05 -3.93 27.93
N VAL A 176 -0.10 -5.11 27.32
CA VAL A 176 -1.39 -5.61 26.85
C VAL A 176 -2.15 -6.18 28.04
N GLU A 177 -3.41 -5.76 28.18
CA GLU A 177 -4.30 -6.32 29.18
C GLU A 177 -4.91 -7.62 28.66
N ASN A 178 -4.72 -8.71 29.41
CA ASN A 178 -5.36 -10.00 29.13
C ASN A 178 -6.73 -10.05 29.82
N GLU A 179 -7.73 -9.46 29.17
CA GLU A 179 -9.13 -9.51 29.61
C GLU A 179 -9.95 -10.51 28.76
N PRO A 180 -10.91 -11.22 29.36
CA PRO A 180 -11.79 -12.12 28.61
C PRO A 180 -12.70 -11.34 27.67
N ILE A 181 -12.77 -11.77 26.41
CA ILE A 181 -13.62 -11.16 25.39
C ILE A 181 -15.07 -11.56 25.62
N THR A 182 -15.95 -10.57 25.79
CA THR A 182 -17.40 -10.79 25.86
C THR A 182 -17.91 -11.30 24.51
N ASP A 183 -18.81 -12.29 24.51
CA ASP A 183 -19.39 -12.86 23.28
C ASP A 183 -18.32 -13.38 22.28
N HIS A 184 -17.20 -13.91 22.80
CA HIS A 184 -16.05 -14.42 22.03
C HIS A 184 -16.45 -15.20 20.76
N CYS A 185 -17.34 -16.20 20.87
CA CYS A 185 -17.77 -17.00 19.72
C CYS A 185 -18.48 -16.20 18.63
N LYS A 186 -19.21 -15.12 18.97
CA LYS A 186 -19.84 -14.24 17.98
C LYS A 186 -18.79 -13.39 17.29
N VAL A 187 -17.81 -12.86 18.05
CA VAL A 187 -16.71 -12.08 17.48
C VAL A 187 -15.91 -12.91 16.48
N THR A 188 -15.62 -14.17 16.79
CA THR A 188 -14.93 -15.08 15.85
C THR A 188 -15.72 -15.29 14.56
N LYS A 189 -17.05 -15.43 14.64
CA LYS A 189 -17.92 -15.60 13.45
C LYS A 189 -17.92 -14.35 12.57
N GLU A 190 -18.04 -13.16 13.17
CA GLU A 190 -18.01 -11.90 12.42
C GLU A 190 -16.63 -11.62 11.81
N LEU A 191 -15.55 -12.09 12.43
CA LEU A 191 -14.19 -11.93 11.93
C LEU A 191 -13.84 -12.91 10.81
N GLU A 192 -14.43 -14.11 10.81
CA GLU A 192 -14.17 -15.20 9.86
C GLU A 192 -14.02 -14.78 8.38
N PRO A 193 -14.92 -13.97 7.77
CA PRO A 193 -14.79 -13.58 6.36
C PRO A 193 -13.54 -12.75 6.04
N LEU A 194 -12.91 -12.14 7.04
CA LEU A 194 -11.73 -11.28 6.88
C LEU A 194 -10.41 -12.03 7.05
N ILE A 195 -10.40 -13.11 7.84
CA ILE A 195 -9.18 -13.85 8.22
C ILE A 195 -8.39 -14.33 7.00
N ASN A 196 -9.08 -14.79 5.96
CA ASN A 196 -8.45 -15.30 4.73
C ASN A 196 -7.68 -14.24 3.94
N PHE A 197 -7.94 -12.96 4.21
CA PHE A 197 -7.24 -11.85 3.59
C PHE A 197 -6.17 -11.23 4.48
N ILE A 198 -5.81 -11.90 5.59
CA ILE A 198 -4.75 -11.47 6.50
C ILE A 198 -3.55 -12.42 6.38
N ASP A 199 -2.39 -11.91 6.01
CA ASP A 199 -1.14 -12.68 5.94
C ASP A 199 -0.39 -12.67 7.28
N PHE A 200 -0.83 -13.52 8.21
CA PHE A 200 -0.19 -13.64 9.53
C PHE A 200 1.32 -13.93 9.50
N ASN A 201 1.88 -14.42 8.39
CA ASN A 201 3.33 -14.58 8.25
C ASN A 201 4.08 -13.24 8.25
N GLN A 202 3.42 -12.16 7.81
CA GLN A 202 3.92 -10.78 7.78
C GLN A 202 3.78 -10.07 9.13
N ILE A 203 3.33 -10.77 10.17
CA ILE A 203 3.26 -10.25 11.53
C ILE A 203 4.45 -10.80 12.32
N LYS A 204 5.12 -9.95 13.10
CA LYS A 204 6.24 -10.36 13.97
C LYS A 204 5.84 -11.51 14.90
N GLY A 205 6.73 -12.49 15.06
CA GLY A 205 6.54 -13.65 15.94
C GLY A 205 6.11 -13.26 17.35
N LYS A 206 6.78 -12.26 17.94
CA LYS A 206 6.43 -11.75 19.28
C LYS A 206 5.00 -11.19 19.38
N ILE A 207 4.52 -10.51 18.33
CA ILE A 207 3.12 -10.01 18.31
C ILE A 207 2.14 -11.18 18.22
N LEU A 208 2.48 -12.21 17.44
CA LEU A 208 1.66 -13.40 17.33
C LEU A 208 1.52 -14.11 18.69
N THR A 209 2.63 -14.35 19.40
CA THR A 209 2.65 -15.08 20.69
C THR A 209 2.08 -14.26 21.84
N ASP A 210 2.42 -12.97 21.92
CA ASP A 210 2.12 -12.17 23.11
C ASP A 210 0.75 -11.49 23.02
N ILE A 211 0.21 -11.32 21.81
CA ILE A 211 -1.01 -10.53 21.57
C ILE A 211 -2.08 -11.34 20.82
N ILE A 212 -1.77 -11.95 19.68
CA ILE A 212 -2.80 -12.53 18.81
C ILE A 212 -3.29 -13.89 19.30
N GLU A 213 -2.37 -14.82 19.55
CA GLU A 213 -2.67 -16.20 20.00
C GLU A 213 -3.48 -16.21 21.31
N PRO A 214 -3.15 -15.42 22.36
CA PRO A 214 -3.88 -15.44 23.62
C PRO A 214 -5.36 -15.02 23.52
N LEU A 215 -5.74 -14.25 22.49
CA LEU A 215 -7.14 -13.83 22.30
C LEU A 215 -8.05 -15.00 21.91
N GLY A 216 -7.48 -16.06 21.32
CA GLY A 216 -8.25 -17.23 20.88
C GLY A 216 -9.31 -16.93 19.81
N ILE A 217 -9.29 -15.75 19.19
CA ILE A 217 -10.27 -15.36 18.15
C ILE A 217 -9.87 -15.82 16.73
N ILE A 218 -8.63 -16.30 16.58
CA ILE A 218 -8.11 -16.89 15.34
C ILE A 218 -8.11 -18.42 15.47
N PRO A 219 -8.48 -19.18 14.41
CA PRO A 219 -8.37 -20.63 14.43
C PRO A 219 -6.95 -21.10 14.78
N ALA A 220 -6.83 -22.00 15.75
CA ALA A 220 -5.53 -22.51 16.21
C ALA A 220 -4.68 -23.12 15.09
N LYS A 221 -5.32 -23.74 14.09
CA LYS A 221 -4.65 -24.27 12.90
C LYS A 221 -3.92 -23.18 12.11
N THR A 222 -4.54 -22.01 11.95
CA THR A 222 -3.95 -20.86 11.23
C THR A 222 -2.67 -20.38 11.92
N ILE A 223 -2.72 -20.19 13.23
CA ILE A 223 -1.56 -19.77 14.04
C ILE A 223 -0.44 -20.82 13.99
N LEU A 224 -0.79 -22.10 14.15
CA LEU A 224 0.17 -23.19 14.11
C LEU A 224 0.89 -23.30 12.77
N ASP A 225 0.17 -23.12 11.65
CA ASP A 225 0.77 -23.15 10.32
C ASP A 225 1.71 -21.96 10.09
N VAL A 226 1.40 -20.77 10.64
CA VAL A 226 2.30 -19.60 10.63
C VAL A 226 3.57 -19.88 11.43
N TYR A 227 3.47 -20.45 12.63
CA TYR A 227 4.66 -20.83 13.42
C TYR A 227 5.54 -21.85 12.70
N ARG A 228 4.93 -22.85 12.06
CA ARG A 228 5.68 -23.82 11.24
C ARG A 228 6.38 -23.16 10.06
N GLN A 229 5.75 -22.20 9.40
CA GLN A 229 6.36 -21.45 8.30
C GLN A 229 7.52 -20.60 8.80
N LYS A 230 7.33 -19.82 9.87
CA LYS A 230 8.38 -19.01 10.51
C LYS A 230 9.54 -19.85 11.02
N ALA A 231 9.31 -21.05 11.55
CA ALA A 231 10.39 -21.94 11.97
C ALA A 231 11.22 -22.50 10.80
N ARG A 232 10.61 -22.62 9.60
CA ARG A 232 11.28 -23.10 8.39
C ARG A 232 12.08 -21.98 7.69
N SER A 233 11.55 -20.76 7.68
CA SER A 233 12.25 -19.58 7.16
C SER A 233 13.17 -19.01 8.22
N LEU A 234 14.50 -19.04 8.04
CA LEU A 234 15.47 -18.45 8.98
C LEU A 234 15.11 -16.98 9.32
N ASN A 235 14.42 -16.77 10.46
CA ASN A 235 14.12 -15.51 11.15
C ASN A 235 14.02 -14.24 10.27
N THR A 236 12.94 -14.12 9.50
CA THR A 236 12.56 -12.85 8.89
C THR A 236 11.29 -12.30 9.54
N ASP A 237 11.43 -11.79 10.77
CA ASP A 237 10.36 -11.10 11.50
C ASP A 237 10.17 -9.68 10.97
N PHE A 238 9.51 -9.57 9.82
CA PHE A 238 9.13 -8.28 9.26
C PHE A 238 7.70 -7.92 9.66
N ASN A 239 7.47 -6.63 9.93
CA ASN A 239 6.16 -6.01 9.80
C ASN A 239 6.18 -5.30 8.44
N GLU A 240 5.98 -6.04 7.36
CA GLU A 240 5.93 -5.44 6.03
C GLU A 240 4.50 -4.97 5.73
N ILE A 241 4.43 -3.80 5.11
CA ILE A 241 3.21 -3.29 4.50
C ILE A 241 2.95 -4.13 3.23
N ARG A 242 1.79 -4.80 3.14
CA ARG A 242 1.40 -5.56 1.95
C ARG A 242 1.32 -4.67 0.72
N GLY A 243 1.69 -5.19 -0.43
CA GLY A 243 1.66 -4.43 -1.69
C GLY A 243 2.80 -3.45 -1.86
N THR A 244 3.85 -3.49 -1.02
CA THR A 244 5.08 -2.73 -1.26
C THR A 244 5.91 -3.45 -2.34
N GLN A 245 5.48 -3.34 -3.59
CA GLN A 245 6.40 -3.47 -4.71
C GLN A 245 7.41 -2.32 -4.56
N PHE A 246 8.67 -2.66 -4.28
CA PHE A 246 9.67 -1.62 -4.11
C PHE A 246 10.02 -1.02 -5.47
N TRP A 247 10.32 -1.84 -6.47
CA TRP A 247 10.65 -1.41 -7.83
C TRP A 247 9.41 -1.03 -8.66
N ASP A 248 9.53 0.05 -9.45
CA ASP A 248 8.49 0.55 -10.35
C ASP A 248 8.65 -0.06 -11.75
N GLU A 249 7.75 -0.98 -12.11
CA GLU A 249 7.74 -1.64 -13.43
C GLU A 249 7.62 -0.66 -14.60
N LEU A 250 6.95 0.48 -14.41
CA LEU A 250 6.77 1.50 -15.46
C LEU A 250 8.01 2.39 -15.64
N ALA A 251 8.93 2.35 -14.69
CA ALA A 251 10.18 3.11 -14.71
C ALA A 251 11.37 2.18 -14.44
N CYS A 252 11.36 1.10 -15.21
CA CYS A 252 12.36 0.06 -15.26
C CYS A 252 12.90 0.00 -16.70
N GLY A 253 14.21 -0.09 -16.86
CA GLY A 253 14.81 -0.32 -18.16
C GLY A 253 14.28 -1.60 -18.81
N SER A 254 14.12 -1.59 -20.14
CA SER A 254 13.49 -2.69 -20.88
C SER A 254 14.24 -4.03 -20.81
N LYS A 255 15.50 -4.02 -20.38
CA LYS A 255 16.35 -5.21 -20.19
C LYS A 255 16.53 -5.60 -18.72
N LEU A 256 15.77 -4.99 -17.83
CA LEU A 256 15.72 -5.35 -16.43
C LEU A 256 14.42 -6.11 -16.15
N ILE A 257 14.54 -7.16 -15.33
CA ILE A 257 13.44 -8.04 -14.96
C ILE A 257 13.21 -7.83 -13.47
N ILE A 258 11.98 -7.45 -13.13
CA ILE A 258 11.55 -7.33 -11.73
C ILE A 258 11.00 -8.68 -11.28
N GLU A 259 11.56 -9.21 -10.20
CA GLU A 259 11.27 -10.53 -9.64
C GLU A 259 10.81 -10.41 -8.17
N GLU A 260 10.36 -11.54 -7.62
CA GLU A 260 10.05 -11.68 -6.19
C GLU A 260 9.10 -10.59 -5.66
N ASN A 261 7.97 -10.40 -6.35
CA ASN A 261 6.94 -9.43 -6.00
C ASN A 261 7.44 -7.97 -5.93
N GLY A 262 8.35 -7.58 -6.82
CA GLY A 262 8.83 -6.20 -6.89
C GLY A 262 9.99 -5.87 -5.96
N LYS A 263 10.58 -6.86 -5.29
CA LYS A 263 11.71 -6.66 -4.35
C LYS A 263 13.08 -6.80 -5.02
N VAL A 264 13.15 -7.59 -6.09
CA VAL A 264 14.41 -7.89 -6.77
C VAL A 264 14.36 -7.35 -8.19
N VAL A 265 15.47 -6.79 -8.65
CA VAL A 265 15.72 -6.47 -10.05
C VAL A 265 16.93 -7.27 -10.53
N SER A 266 16.80 -7.93 -11.67
CA SER A 266 17.87 -8.68 -12.33
C SER A 266 18.06 -8.16 -13.75
N ALA A 267 19.30 -8.14 -14.23
CA ALA A 267 19.60 -7.76 -15.62
C ALA A 267 19.53 -8.98 -16.53
N SER A 268 18.84 -8.86 -17.68
CA SER A 268 18.79 -9.92 -18.69
C SER A 268 20.17 -10.18 -19.31
N ASN A 269 20.38 -11.36 -19.90
CA ASN A 269 21.68 -11.76 -20.47
C ASN A 269 22.20 -10.82 -21.59
N ASP A 270 21.30 -10.10 -22.26
CA ASP A 270 21.61 -9.14 -23.33
C ASP A 270 21.72 -7.67 -22.84
N CYS A 271 21.65 -7.45 -21.52
CA CYS A 271 21.83 -6.16 -20.87
C CYS A 271 23.34 -5.83 -20.72
N HIS A 272 23.97 -5.39 -21.80
CA HIS A 272 25.41 -5.07 -21.82
C HIS A 272 25.74 -3.65 -21.33
N THR A 273 24.76 -2.75 -21.38
CA THR A 273 24.85 -1.39 -20.84
C THR A 273 24.05 -1.30 -19.55
N HIS A 274 24.45 -0.40 -18.66
CA HIS A 274 23.70 -0.16 -17.43
C HIS A 274 22.32 0.40 -17.78
N GLN A 275 21.31 -0.15 -17.14
CA GLN A 275 19.95 0.37 -17.18
C GLN A 275 19.50 0.70 -15.76
N GLY A 276 18.73 1.77 -15.65
CA GLY A 276 18.14 2.19 -14.38
C GLY A 276 16.88 1.41 -14.04
N VAL A 277 16.58 1.32 -12.75
CA VAL A 277 15.25 1.10 -12.19
C VAL A 277 15.06 2.05 -11.01
N ARG A 278 13.88 2.65 -10.88
CA ARG A 278 13.52 3.42 -9.67
C ARG A 278 12.50 2.67 -8.84
N ALA A 279 12.45 2.99 -7.56
CA ALA A 279 11.40 2.52 -6.69
C ALA A 279 10.08 3.28 -6.96
N LYS A 280 8.96 2.63 -6.65
CA LYS A 280 7.61 3.22 -6.75
C LYS A 280 7.33 4.27 -5.67
N ILE A 281 8.09 4.20 -4.57
CA ILE A 281 7.94 5.08 -3.41
C ILE A 281 8.55 6.45 -3.69
N LEU A 282 7.70 7.47 -3.75
CA LEU A 282 8.12 8.86 -3.75
C LEU A 282 8.36 9.35 -2.32
N ILE A 283 9.54 9.90 -2.07
CA ILE A 283 9.90 10.56 -0.82
C ILE A 283 9.73 12.06 -1.01
N ASP A 284 8.66 12.64 -0.45
CA ASP A 284 8.33 14.07 -0.59
C ASP A 284 8.07 14.80 0.75
N SER A 285 8.25 14.10 1.87
CA SER A 285 8.04 14.64 3.21
C SER A 285 9.36 14.97 3.93
N LYS A 286 9.28 15.83 4.94
CA LYS A 286 10.42 16.17 5.81
C LYS A 286 10.64 15.02 6.80
N GLY A 287 11.83 14.45 6.84
CA GLY A 287 12.15 13.33 7.71
C GLY A 287 13.50 12.69 7.38
N ILE A 288 13.83 11.62 8.10
CA ILE A 288 14.98 10.76 7.79
C ILE A 288 14.41 9.45 7.24
N PHE A 289 14.93 9.03 6.09
CA PHE A 289 14.50 7.83 5.37
C PHE A 289 15.69 6.91 5.21
N GLU A 290 15.48 5.63 5.49
CA GLU A 290 16.52 4.61 5.42
C GLU A 290 15.99 3.36 4.70
N TRP A 291 16.76 2.84 3.75
CA TRP A 291 16.49 1.58 3.08
C TRP A 291 17.80 0.87 2.73
N ASP A 292 17.72 -0.44 2.54
CA ASP A 292 18.87 -1.28 2.20
C ASP A 292 18.79 -1.74 0.75
N PHE A 293 19.93 -1.70 0.08
CA PHE A 293 20.22 -2.49 -1.10
C PHE A 293 21.07 -3.70 -0.72
N ILE A 294 20.72 -4.87 -1.24
CA ILE A 294 21.52 -6.08 -1.14
C ILE A 294 21.97 -6.45 -2.55
N ILE A 295 23.28 -6.46 -2.75
CA ILE A 295 23.91 -6.83 -4.02
C ILE A 295 23.98 -8.37 -4.05
N GLU A 296 22.92 -9.03 -4.50
CA GLU A 296 22.88 -10.50 -4.55
C GLU A 296 23.82 -11.05 -5.62
N LYS A 297 23.98 -10.30 -6.71
CA LYS A 297 25.03 -10.53 -7.71
C LYS A 297 25.50 -9.19 -8.26
N ALA A 298 26.80 -8.93 -8.17
CA ALA A 298 27.40 -7.70 -8.65
C ALA A 298 27.64 -7.76 -10.16
N CYS A 299 27.52 -6.60 -10.80
CA CYS A 299 28.04 -6.37 -12.14
C CYS A 299 29.20 -5.36 -12.09
N LYS A 300 29.97 -5.30 -13.18
CA LYS A 300 31.20 -4.48 -13.23
C LYS A 300 30.94 -3.01 -12.87
N TRP A 301 29.84 -2.47 -13.39
CA TRP A 301 29.43 -1.09 -13.18
C TRP A 301 28.00 -1.07 -12.68
N PHE A 302 27.81 -0.69 -11.42
CA PHE A 302 26.48 -0.45 -10.88
C PHE A 302 26.44 0.81 -10.03
N TRP A 303 25.23 1.31 -9.83
CA TRP A 303 24.95 2.49 -9.01
C TRP A 303 23.72 2.24 -8.14
N VAL A 304 23.74 2.69 -6.89
CA VAL A 304 22.58 2.66 -5.99
C VAL A 304 22.46 3.97 -5.22
N GLY A 305 21.25 4.49 -5.03
CA GLY A 305 21.07 5.75 -4.31
C GLY A 305 19.69 6.37 -4.48
N VAL A 306 19.65 7.68 -4.74
CA VAL A 306 18.42 8.46 -4.95
C VAL A 306 18.44 9.29 -6.23
N CYS A 307 17.28 9.48 -6.86
CA CYS A 307 17.09 10.38 -7.99
C CYS A 307 15.87 11.30 -7.78
N ALA A 308 15.84 12.42 -8.50
CA ALA A 308 14.73 13.37 -8.49
C ALA A 308 13.64 13.00 -9.53
N PRO A 309 12.38 13.45 -9.37
CA PRO A 309 11.39 13.33 -10.43
C PRO A 309 11.88 13.95 -11.74
N GLY A 310 11.74 13.25 -12.86
CA GLY A 310 12.14 13.73 -14.19
C GLY A 310 13.64 13.62 -14.50
N SER A 311 14.46 13.18 -13.55
CA SER A 311 15.91 12.94 -13.74
C SER A 311 16.23 11.48 -14.15
N PHE A 312 15.24 10.66 -14.47
CA PHE A 312 15.50 9.27 -14.81
C PHE A 312 15.62 9.10 -16.32
N ASN A 313 16.85 9.13 -16.85
CA ASN A 313 17.16 8.65 -18.20
C ASN A 313 17.80 7.26 -18.09
N ASN A 314 17.32 6.33 -18.91
CA ASN A 314 17.67 4.91 -18.85
C ASN A 314 19.17 4.59 -19.07
N ASP A 315 19.97 5.59 -19.46
CA ASP A 315 21.37 5.42 -19.87
C ASP A 315 22.40 6.02 -18.89
N GLU A 316 22.02 6.92 -17.98
CA GLU A 316 22.94 7.50 -16.98
C GLU A 316 22.21 7.84 -15.66
N PRO A 317 22.83 7.59 -14.48
CA PRO A 317 22.20 7.92 -13.21
C PRO A 317 22.28 9.44 -12.98
N ILE A 318 21.27 10.19 -13.42
CA ILE A 318 21.11 11.60 -13.01
C ILE A 318 20.58 11.59 -11.56
N GLY A 319 21.49 11.49 -10.59
CA GLY A 319 21.13 11.38 -9.17
C GLY A 319 22.31 11.43 -8.21
N TRP A 320 22.04 11.05 -6.96
CA TRP A 320 23.02 10.92 -5.88
C TRP A 320 23.19 9.43 -5.58
N ALA A 321 24.30 8.84 -6.00
CA ALA A 321 24.44 7.39 -6.01
C ALA A 321 25.87 6.93 -5.66
N LEU A 322 25.94 5.75 -5.06
CA LEU A 322 27.17 5.02 -4.76
C LEU A 322 27.45 4.00 -5.85
N SER A 323 28.69 3.96 -6.34
CA SER A 323 29.14 3.06 -7.40
C SER A 323 29.70 1.73 -6.90
N SER A 324 29.81 0.75 -7.80
CA SER A 324 30.51 -0.52 -7.55
C SER A 324 31.98 -0.36 -7.15
N GLU A 325 32.63 0.73 -7.60
CA GLU A 325 34.02 1.04 -7.23
C GLU A 325 34.12 1.85 -5.93
N GLY A 326 33.00 2.07 -5.24
CA GLY A 326 32.94 2.84 -4.01
C GLY A 326 33.09 4.35 -4.22
N ARG A 327 32.78 4.83 -5.42
CA ARG A 327 32.71 6.26 -5.75
C ARG A 327 31.33 6.79 -5.43
N TYR A 328 31.27 8.01 -4.90
CA TYR A 328 29.99 8.72 -4.78
C TYR A 328 29.83 9.72 -5.93
N TYR A 329 28.68 9.65 -6.59
CA TYR A 329 28.28 10.58 -7.63
C TYR A 329 27.20 11.54 -7.12
N ASN A 330 27.36 12.82 -7.45
CA ASN A 330 26.41 13.88 -7.15
C ASN A 330 26.27 14.79 -8.37
N SER A 331 25.28 14.50 -9.24
CA SER A 331 24.81 15.40 -10.30
C SER A 331 25.92 16.13 -11.08
N GLY A 332 26.94 15.38 -11.52
CA GLY A 332 28.08 15.89 -12.31
C GLY A 332 29.41 15.98 -11.55
N ASN A 333 29.39 15.83 -10.22
CA ASN A 333 30.59 15.76 -9.39
C ASN A 333 30.84 14.34 -8.88
N TYR A 334 32.11 13.95 -8.80
CA TYR A 334 32.56 12.67 -8.28
C TYR A 334 33.38 12.87 -7.02
N LEU A 335 33.04 12.13 -5.97
CA LEU A 335 33.93 11.91 -4.85
C LEU A 335 34.54 10.52 -5.01
N GLU A 336 35.79 10.51 -5.42
CA GLU A 336 36.64 9.31 -5.48
C GLU A 336 36.90 8.78 -4.07
N ASP A 337 37.10 7.47 -3.96
CA ASP A 337 37.47 6.78 -2.70
C ASP A 337 36.52 6.99 -1.51
N TYR A 338 35.21 7.14 -1.76
CA TYR A 338 34.22 7.31 -0.69
C TYR A 338 34.10 6.06 0.20
N CYS A 339 34.09 4.87 -0.41
CA CYS A 339 34.19 3.60 0.30
C CYS A 339 35.01 2.57 -0.53
N PRO A 340 35.37 1.41 0.05
CA PRO A 340 35.94 0.31 -0.73
C PRO A 340 34.99 -0.19 -1.82
N SER A 341 35.54 -0.91 -2.80
CA SER A 341 34.76 -1.53 -3.85
C SER A 341 33.75 -2.55 -3.30
N LEU A 342 32.64 -2.67 -4.01
CA LEU A 342 31.45 -3.39 -3.59
C LEU A 342 31.28 -4.63 -4.46
N GLY A 343 30.90 -5.75 -3.84
CA GLY A 343 30.73 -7.04 -4.52
C GLY A 343 29.50 -7.80 -4.05
N ASP A 344 29.44 -9.08 -4.42
CA ASP A 344 28.34 -9.98 -4.05
C ASP A 344 28.17 -10.04 -2.52
N GLY A 345 26.91 -10.07 -2.07
CA GLY A 345 26.53 -10.08 -0.66
C GLY A 345 26.63 -8.73 0.05
N THR A 346 27.10 -7.68 -0.62
CA THR A 346 27.23 -6.35 0.01
C THR A 346 25.87 -5.79 0.37
N ARG A 347 25.73 -5.34 1.63
CA ARG A 347 24.57 -4.57 2.09
C ARG A 347 24.92 -3.09 2.14
N ILE A 348 24.13 -2.28 1.45
CA ILE A 348 24.29 -0.84 1.36
C ILE A 348 23.02 -0.19 1.91
N THR A 349 23.10 0.45 3.07
CA THR A 349 22.03 1.26 3.60
C THR A 349 22.18 2.69 3.09
N VAL A 350 21.12 3.24 2.52
CA VAL A 350 21.04 4.66 2.18
C VAL A 350 20.39 5.41 3.33
N HIS A 351 21.00 6.51 3.77
CA HIS A 351 20.47 7.40 4.81
C HIS A 351 20.16 8.76 4.19
N LEU A 352 18.89 9.04 3.93
CA LEU A 352 18.43 10.32 3.37
C LEU A 352 17.80 11.19 4.46
N ASP A 353 18.45 12.29 4.84
CA ASP A 353 17.89 13.32 5.74
C ASP A 353 17.30 14.46 4.90
N MET A 354 15.99 14.47 4.75
CA MET A 354 15.25 15.51 4.02
C MET A 354 15.16 16.85 4.77
N LYS A 355 15.48 16.88 6.08
CA LYS A 355 15.51 18.10 6.89
C LYS A 355 16.85 18.83 6.75
N LYS A 356 17.96 18.10 6.86
CA LYS A 356 19.31 18.64 6.63
C LYS A 356 19.70 18.69 5.16
N LYS A 357 18.92 18.01 4.29
CA LYS A 357 19.23 17.79 2.88
C LYS A 357 20.56 17.05 2.73
N THR A 358 20.75 15.99 3.53
CA THR A 358 21.95 15.16 3.49
C THR A 358 21.69 13.71 3.09
N CYS A 359 22.70 13.05 2.52
CA CYS A 359 22.70 11.64 2.14
C CYS A 359 24.03 11.05 2.61
N ALA A 360 23.96 9.86 3.19
CA ALA A 360 25.11 9.06 3.58
C ALA A 360 24.82 7.60 3.29
N PHE A 361 25.88 6.79 3.24
CA PHE A 361 25.75 5.36 3.07
C PHE A 361 26.39 4.61 4.24
N THR A 362 25.79 3.50 4.62
CA THR A 362 26.43 2.48 5.46
C THR A 362 26.66 1.25 4.61
N VAL A 363 27.91 0.81 4.49
CA VAL A 363 28.27 -0.39 3.73
C VAL A 363 28.75 -1.46 4.72
N ASN A 364 28.08 -2.60 4.73
CA ASN A 364 28.38 -3.73 5.62
C ASN A 364 28.57 -3.31 7.10
N GLY A 365 27.74 -2.38 7.58
CA GLY A 365 27.78 -1.87 8.96
C GLY A 365 28.75 -0.70 9.20
N THR A 366 29.63 -0.37 8.25
CA THR A 366 30.50 0.81 8.33
C THR A 366 29.79 2.03 7.77
N ARG A 367 29.50 3.01 8.63
CA ARG A 367 28.87 4.27 8.22
C ARG A 367 29.92 5.23 7.65
N TYR A 368 29.66 5.72 6.45
CA TYR A 368 30.54 6.67 5.76
C TYR A 368 30.05 8.12 5.97
N PRO A 369 30.94 9.12 5.76
CA PRO A 369 30.61 10.52 5.98
C PRO A 369 29.39 10.98 5.19
N GLU A 370 28.66 11.96 5.73
CA GLU A 370 27.60 12.63 4.96
C GLU A 370 28.22 13.34 3.76
N VAL A 371 27.80 12.96 2.56
CA VAL A 371 28.42 13.44 1.31
C VAL A 371 27.73 14.68 0.76
N LEU A 372 26.64 15.09 1.40
CA LEU A 372 25.86 16.24 1.00
C LEU A 372 26.31 17.46 1.79
N ASN A 373 27.08 18.32 1.12
CA ASN A 373 27.26 19.70 1.54
C ASN A 373 27.26 20.64 0.31
N CYS A 374 26.36 21.64 0.37
CA CYS A 374 26.30 22.91 -0.37
C CYS A 374 25.86 22.98 -1.86
N ASN A 375 24.59 23.35 -2.11
CA ASN A 375 24.17 24.65 -2.71
C ASN A 375 22.66 24.61 -3.08
N ASN A 376 21.81 25.16 -2.20
CA ASN A 376 20.41 25.67 -2.31
C ASN A 376 19.34 25.07 -3.26
N ASN A 377 19.60 24.09 -4.11
CA ASN A 377 18.63 23.61 -5.11
C ASN A 377 18.41 22.08 -5.05
N LEU A 378 18.43 21.47 -3.86
CA LEU A 378 18.02 20.08 -3.75
C LEU A 378 16.52 19.94 -4.02
N PRO A 379 16.08 18.99 -4.87
CA PRO A 379 14.67 18.70 -5.06
C PRO A 379 13.94 18.46 -3.74
N SER A 380 12.65 18.79 -3.70
CA SER A 380 11.77 18.45 -2.58
C SER A 380 11.35 16.98 -2.57
N LYS A 381 11.70 16.24 -3.64
CA LYS A 381 11.16 14.92 -3.96
C LYS A 381 12.27 14.00 -4.44
N PHE A 382 12.30 12.77 -3.95
CA PHE A 382 13.26 11.74 -4.34
C PHE A 382 12.62 10.37 -4.54
N TYR A 383 13.27 9.53 -5.34
CA TYR A 383 13.02 8.10 -5.44
C TYR A 383 14.29 7.33 -5.12
N PRO A 384 14.23 6.21 -4.38
CA PRO A 384 15.28 5.21 -4.41
C PRO A 384 15.53 4.73 -5.85
N VAL A 385 16.80 4.53 -6.21
CA VAL A 385 17.18 4.14 -7.57
C VAL A 385 18.34 3.14 -7.55
N ALA A 386 18.35 2.24 -8.52
CA ALA A 386 19.51 1.43 -8.86
C ALA A 386 19.77 1.48 -10.38
N SER A 387 21.01 1.26 -10.76
CA SER A 387 21.42 1.07 -12.15
C SER A 387 22.38 -0.10 -12.23
N LEU A 388 22.12 -1.04 -13.15
CA LEU A 388 22.84 -2.30 -13.27
C LEU A 388 22.85 -2.81 -14.71
N CYS A 389 23.82 -3.68 -15.01
CA CYS A 389 23.90 -4.46 -16.25
C CYS A 389 24.11 -5.93 -15.91
N TYR A 390 24.11 -6.82 -16.90
CA TYR A 390 24.40 -8.23 -16.68
C TYR A 390 25.81 -8.43 -16.07
N PRO A 391 25.99 -9.26 -15.03
CA PRO A 391 25.03 -10.21 -14.42
C PRO A 391 24.36 -9.71 -13.13
N GLY A 392 24.17 -8.39 -13.00
CA GLY A 392 23.68 -7.73 -11.80
C GLY A 392 22.31 -8.24 -11.34
N ARG A 393 22.16 -8.43 -10.04
CA ARG A 393 20.91 -8.76 -9.37
C ARG A 393 20.86 -8.10 -8.00
N PHE A 394 19.94 -7.16 -7.80
CA PHE A 394 19.86 -6.38 -6.57
C PHE A 394 18.49 -6.52 -5.93
N ARG A 395 18.48 -6.63 -4.60
CA ARG A 395 17.29 -6.54 -3.78
C ARG A 395 17.23 -5.19 -3.10
N ILE A 396 16.04 -4.64 -2.98
CA ILE A 396 15.75 -3.48 -2.15
C ILE A 396 14.79 -3.89 -1.03
N GLN A 397 15.00 -3.34 0.16
CA GLN A 397 14.15 -3.57 1.33
C GLN A 397 14.21 -2.38 2.28
N SER A 398 13.25 -2.27 3.20
CA SER A 398 13.31 -1.27 4.26
C SER A 398 14.50 -1.50 5.20
N HIS A 399 15.14 -0.43 5.66
CA HIS A 399 16.30 -0.54 6.54
C HIS A 399 15.90 -1.06 7.93
N GLN A 400 16.71 -1.96 8.47
CA GLN A 400 16.59 -2.46 9.83
C GLN A 400 17.78 -1.99 10.66
N LYS A 401 17.50 -1.22 11.71
CA LYS A 401 18.47 -1.05 12.80
C LYS A 401 18.53 -2.37 13.55
N LEU A 402 19.65 -3.08 13.38
CA LEU A 402 20.01 -4.24 14.20
C LEU A 402 20.19 -3.82 15.66
#